data_AF-A0AAE0KIM5-F1
#
_entry.id   AF-A0AAE0KIM5-F1
#
_cell.length_a   1.000
_cell.length_b   1.000
_cell.length_c   1.000
_cell.angle_alpha   90.00
_cell.angle_beta   90.00
_cell.angle_gamma   90.00
#
_symmetry.space_group_name_H-M   'P 1'
#
loop_
_entity.id
_entity.type
_entity.pdbx_description
1 polymer ?
#
loop_
_entity_poly.entity_id
_entity_poly.type
_entity_poly.pdbx_seq_one_letter_code
_entity_poly.pdbx_strand_id
1 'polypeptide(L)'
;MADRRTVLLENGTAHYLKSTSDYLLPQPSLSGTIYYLAPERELQKYDLLVDIWAMGIVGSELTYGCKPFEFTRNPWREGEEYEKLRPDFLKKYNEIMAKLANDSALACGNPTKGYIHLGRLIEDSEDDNGFADSPTTLTLQNQPQNMPTPSLSADAPTFQTPPCGK
;
A
#
# COMPACT_ATOMS: atom_id res chain seq x y z
N MET A 1 27.21 11.24 18.55
CA MET A 1 25.93 11.21 17.80
C MET A 1 25.25 9.90 18.15
N ALA A 2 23.96 9.91 18.48
CA ALA A 2 23.23 8.67 18.73
C ALA A 2 23.11 7.89 17.43
N ASP A 3 23.37 6.60 17.49
CA ASP A 3 23.12 5.64 16.41
C ASP A 3 21.63 5.69 16.02
N ARG A 4 21.34 6.01 14.74
CA ARG A 4 19.98 6.16 14.21
C ARG A 4 19.65 4.97 13.32
N ARG A 5 19.52 3.80 13.93
CA ARG A 5 19.03 2.59 13.29
C ARG A 5 17.53 2.42 13.53
N THR A 6 16.79 2.13 12.47
CA THR A 6 15.38 1.72 12.53
C THR A 6 15.32 0.23 12.21
N VAL A 7 14.54 -0.52 12.99
CA VAL A 7 14.38 -1.97 12.80
C VAL A 7 12.88 -2.27 12.70
N LEU A 8 12.49 -3.14 11.78
CA LEU A 8 11.13 -3.65 11.72
C LEU A 8 10.92 -4.62 12.89
N LEU A 9 9.89 -4.36 13.69
CA LEU A 9 9.50 -5.15 14.86
C LEU A 9 8.09 -5.74 14.63
N GLU A 10 7.63 -6.61 15.53
CA GLU A 10 6.27 -7.22 15.49
C GLU A 10 6.02 -8.21 14.33
N ASN A 11 6.85 -9.26 14.22
CA ASN A 11 6.61 -10.39 13.31
C ASN A 11 5.61 -11.43 13.85
N GLY A 12 4.92 -11.17 14.97
CA GLY A 12 4.04 -12.15 15.63
C GLY A 12 2.83 -12.57 14.78
N THR A 13 2.45 -11.74 13.80
CA THR A 13 1.37 -12.04 12.83
C THR A 13 1.89 -12.31 11.42
N ALA A 14 3.20 -12.44 11.24
CA ALA A 14 3.80 -12.70 9.94
C ALA A 14 3.51 -14.14 9.52
N HIS A 15 3.12 -14.31 8.26
CA HIS A 15 2.90 -15.62 7.65
C HIS A 15 4.03 -15.94 6.68
N TYR A 16 4.68 -17.08 6.87
CA TYR A 16 5.68 -17.56 5.92
C TYR A 16 4.98 -18.17 4.69
N LEU A 17 5.23 -17.59 3.53
CA LEU A 17 4.83 -18.15 2.23
C LEU A 17 5.98 -19.01 1.68
N LYS A 18 5.67 -20.20 1.17
CA LYS A 18 6.69 -21.12 0.62
C LYS A 18 7.13 -20.69 -0.77
N SER A 19 6.23 -20.04 -1.52
CA SER A 19 6.46 -19.48 -2.84
C SER A 19 5.92 -18.06 -2.90
N THR A 20 6.51 -17.22 -3.74
CA THR A 20 5.99 -15.89 -4.08
C THR A 20 4.68 -15.94 -4.87
N SER A 21 4.30 -17.12 -5.38
CA SER A 21 3.01 -17.38 -6.03
C SER A 21 1.94 -17.89 -5.07
N ASP A 22 2.27 -18.08 -3.79
CA ASP A 22 1.30 -18.53 -2.79
C ASP A 22 0.39 -17.38 -2.36
N TYR A 23 -0.84 -17.73 -2.01
CA TYR A 23 -1.84 -16.79 -1.50
C TYR A 23 -2.42 -17.28 -0.18
N LEU A 24 -2.79 -16.32 0.66
CA LEU A 24 -3.55 -16.54 1.89
C LEU A 24 -5.03 -16.23 1.66
N LEU A 25 -5.90 -16.88 2.45
CA LEU A 25 -7.32 -16.56 2.46
C LEU A 25 -7.57 -15.23 3.19
N PRO A 26 -8.61 -14.48 2.82
CA PRO A 26 -8.96 -13.24 3.52
C PRO A 26 -9.18 -13.51 5.01
N GLN A 27 -8.74 -12.59 5.86
CA GLN A 27 -8.83 -12.69 7.31
C GLN A 27 -9.53 -11.46 7.89
N PRO A 28 -10.83 -11.28 7.58
CA PRO A 28 -11.54 -10.08 7.99
C PRO A 28 -11.59 -9.98 9.52
N SER A 29 -11.34 -8.79 10.04
CA SER A 29 -11.35 -8.48 11.48
C SER A 29 -10.36 -9.25 12.38
N LEU A 30 -9.47 -10.06 11.83
CA LEU A 30 -8.59 -10.93 12.65
C LEU A 30 -7.41 -10.17 13.26
N SER A 31 -6.80 -9.23 12.52
CA SER A 31 -5.59 -8.54 12.98
C SER A 31 -5.26 -7.29 12.16
N GLY A 32 -4.29 -6.53 12.65
CA GLY A 32 -3.67 -5.40 11.96
C GLY A 32 -4.35 -4.06 12.19
N THR A 33 -3.62 -2.99 11.88
CA THR A 33 -4.08 -1.61 12.09
C THR A 33 -4.79 -1.14 10.82
N ILE A 34 -6.08 -0.83 10.94
CA ILE A 34 -7.02 -0.53 9.83
C ILE A 34 -6.40 0.31 8.70
N TYR A 35 -5.62 1.33 9.04
CA TYR A 35 -5.05 2.30 8.08
C TYR A 35 -3.93 1.77 7.20
N TYR A 36 -3.29 0.68 7.61
CA TYR A 36 -2.18 0.06 6.89
C TYR A 36 -2.62 -1.22 6.16
N LEU A 37 -3.88 -1.64 6.32
CA LEU A 37 -4.39 -2.83 5.68
C LEU A 37 -4.74 -2.57 4.22
N ALA A 38 -4.26 -3.45 3.36
CA ALA A 38 -4.66 -3.49 1.97
C ALA A 38 -6.13 -3.98 1.85
N PRO A 39 -6.92 -3.43 0.91
CA PRO A 39 -8.33 -3.82 0.71
C PRO A 39 -8.54 -5.33 0.57
N GLU A 40 -7.66 -5.99 -0.18
CA GLU A 40 -7.72 -7.41 -0.49
C GLU A 40 -7.65 -8.30 0.74
N ARG A 41 -7.02 -7.85 1.82
CA ARG A 41 -6.90 -8.62 3.07
C ARG A 41 -8.25 -8.91 3.74
N GLU A 42 -9.24 -8.04 3.48
CA GLU A 42 -10.62 -8.21 3.97
C GLU A 42 -11.53 -8.88 2.92
N LEU A 43 -11.25 -8.71 1.62
CA LEU A 43 -12.18 -9.05 0.54
C LEU A 43 -11.83 -10.32 -0.24
N GLN A 44 -10.54 -10.64 -0.40
CA GLN A 44 -10.10 -11.68 -1.32
C GLN A 44 -8.80 -12.35 -0.86
N LYS A 45 -8.29 -13.26 -1.70
CA LYS A 45 -6.98 -13.86 -1.44
C LYS A 45 -5.89 -12.80 -1.58
N TYR A 46 -4.88 -12.87 -0.74
CA TYR A 46 -3.80 -11.90 -0.70
C TYR A 46 -2.42 -12.55 -0.65
N ASP A 47 -1.41 -11.80 -1.08
CA ASP A 47 -0.02 -12.23 -1.16
C ASP A 47 0.90 -11.18 -0.52
N LEU A 48 2.19 -11.19 -0.88
CA LEU A 48 3.19 -10.23 -0.40
C LEU A 48 2.91 -8.77 -0.78
N LEU A 49 2.01 -8.49 -1.73
CA LEU A 49 1.71 -7.12 -2.15
C LEU A 49 1.02 -6.31 -1.05
N VAL A 50 0.37 -6.96 -0.08
CA VAL A 50 -0.21 -6.28 1.08
C VAL A 50 0.84 -5.59 1.95
N ASP A 51 2.07 -6.13 1.99
CA ASP A 51 3.17 -5.52 2.72
C ASP A 51 3.75 -4.33 1.96
N ILE A 52 3.74 -4.39 0.61
CA ILE A 52 4.11 -3.24 -0.24
C ILE A 52 3.11 -2.10 -0.05
N TRP A 53 1.81 -2.42 0.02
CA TRP A 53 0.77 -1.46 0.36
C TRP A 53 1.05 -0.80 1.72
N ALA A 54 1.23 -1.60 2.78
CA ALA A 54 1.50 -1.10 4.12
C ALA A 54 2.76 -0.23 4.17
N MET A 55 3.83 -0.64 3.48
CA MET A 55 5.07 0.14 3.37
C MET A 55 4.85 1.48 2.68
N GLY A 56 3.99 1.56 1.66
CA GLY A 56 3.60 2.82 1.02
C GLY A 56 2.91 3.77 2.00
N ILE A 57 2.03 3.24 2.86
CA ILE A 57 1.34 4.02 3.90
C ILE A 57 2.35 4.54 4.94
N VAL A 58 3.25 3.68 5.43
CA VAL A 58 4.33 4.07 6.35
C VAL A 58 5.23 5.15 5.72
N GLY A 59 5.62 4.98 4.46
CA GLY A 59 6.40 5.97 3.73
C GLY A 59 5.70 7.33 3.64
N SER A 60 4.38 7.33 3.41
CA SER A 60 3.59 8.57 3.41
C SER A 60 3.54 9.23 4.80
N GLU A 61 3.41 8.44 5.87
CA GLU A 61 3.39 8.93 7.25
C GLU A 61 4.76 9.50 7.65
N LEU A 62 5.85 8.85 7.27
CA LEU A 62 7.21 9.37 7.48
C LEU A 62 7.46 10.67 6.72
N THR A 63 6.89 10.80 5.51
CA THR A 63 7.06 11.99 4.66
C THR A 63 6.28 13.18 5.21
N TYR A 64 5.07 12.97 5.71
CA TYR A 64 4.16 14.06 6.10
C TYR A 64 3.95 14.23 7.61
N GLY A 65 4.43 13.29 8.42
CA GLY A 65 4.27 13.29 9.88
C GLY A 65 2.85 13.07 10.37
N CYS A 66 1.94 12.57 9.53
CA CYS A 66 0.55 12.32 9.89
C CYS A 66 0.01 11.03 9.25
N LYS A 67 -1.01 10.43 9.89
CA LYS A 67 -1.66 9.23 9.39
C LYS A 67 -2.56 9.59 8.19
N PRO A 68 -2.43 8.88 7.06
CA PRO A 68 -3.12 9.27 5.82
C PRO A 68 -4.64 9.07 5.89
N PHE A 69 -5.09 8.04 6.62
CA PHE A 69 -6.50 7.68 6.71
C PHE A 69 -6.85 7.59 8.21
N GLU A 70 -7.84 8.36 8.67
CA GLU A 70 -8.29 8.39 10.08
C GLU A 70 -9.70 7.82 10.23
N PHE A 71 -9.95 6.65 9.64
CA PHE A 71 -11.23 5.93 9.74
C PHE A 71 -11.33 4.99 10.96
N THR A 72 -12.30 5.22 11.83
CA THR A 72 -12.56 4.32 12.97
C THR A 72 -12.99 2.89 12.58
N ARG A 73 -13.36 2.66 11.31
CA ARG A 73 -13.85 1.38 10.79
C ARG A 73 -13.18 1.08 9.45
N ASN A 74 -12.97 -0.19 9.14
CA ASN A 74 -12.38 -0.62 7.87
C ASN A 74 -13.44 -0.58 6.74
N PRO A 75 -13.28 0.25 5.69
CA PRO A 75 -14.24 0.35 4.58
C PRO A 75 -14.38 -0.91 3.73
N TRP A 76 -13.43 -1.84 3.86
CA TRP A 76 -13.35 -3.05 3.05
C TRP A 76 -13.97 -4.27 3.72
N ARG A 77 -14.56 -4.11 4.92
CA ARG A 77 -15.42 -5.14 5.51
C ARG A 77 -16.75 -5.23 4.76
N GLU A 78 -17.35 -6.41 4.82
CA GLU A 78 -18.71 -6.63 4.31
C GLU A 78 -19.75 -5.92 5.19
N GLY A 79 -20.75 -5.33 4.55
CA GLY A 79 -21.88 -4.66 5.21
C GLY A 79 -22.00 -3.19 4.85
N GLU A 80 -23.24 -2.74 4.59
CA GLU A 80 -23.58 -1.39 4.10
C GLU A 80 -22.92 -0.26 4.91
N GLU A 81 -22.80 -0.46 6.22
CA GLU A 81 -22.19 0.51 7.14
C GLU A 81 -20.68 0.73 6.93
N TYR A 82 -19.97 -0.25 6.34
CA TYR A 82 -18.56 -0.16 5.98
C TYR A 82 -18.41 0.34 4.54
N GLU A 83 -19.24 -0.17 3.62
CA GLU A 83 -19.15 0.17 2.20
C GLU A 83 -19.37 1.65 1.93
N LYS A 84 -20.26 2.30 2.71
CA LYS A 84 -20.50 3.75 2.63
C LYS A 84 -19.26 4.61 2.94
N LEU A 85 -18.22 4.04 3.55
CA LEU A 85 -16.96 4.72 3.84
C LEU A 85 -15.98 4.67 2.65
N ARG A 86 -16.20 3.78 1.67
CA ARG A 86 -15.29 3.60 0.52
C ARG A 86 -15.11 4.86 -0.32
N PRO A 87 -16.15 5.68 -0.61
CA PRO A 87 -15.96 6.93 -1.36
C PRO A 87 -15.05 7.93 -0.63
N ASP A 88 -15.25 8.11 0.68
CA ASP A 88 -14.42 9.00 1.50
C ASP A 88 -12.98 8.49 1.59
N PHE A 89 -12.80 7.18 1.72
CA PHE A 89 -11.48 6.55 1.69
C PHE A 89 -10.78 6.82 0.37
N LEU A 90 -11.45 6.55 -0.76
CA LEU A 90 -10.89 6.73 -2.09
C LEU A 90 -10.51 8.19 -2.35
N LYS A 91 -11.33 9.14 -1.88
CA LYS A 91 -11.01 10.56 -1.95
C LYS A 91 -9.70 10.88 -1.24
N LYS A 92 -9.55 10.49 0.04
CA LYS A 92 -8.32 10.71 0.82
C LYS A 92 -7.10 10.01 0.20
N TYR A 93 -7.28 8.78 -0.26
CA TYR A 93 -6.24 8.02 -0.97
C TYR A 93 -5.73 8.77 -2.19
N ASN A 94 -6.63 9.24 -3.05
CA ASN A 94 -6.27 9.99 -4.24
C ASN A 94 -5.57 11.32 -3.92
N GLU A 95 -6.03 12.03 -2.88
CA GLU A 95 -5.39 13.28 -2.42
C GLU A 95 -3.92 13.05 -2.00
N ILE A 96 -3.66 12.00 -1.21
CA ILE A 96 -2.31 11.67 -0.75
C ILE A 96 -1.43 11.15 -1.89
N MET A 97 -1.97 10.33 -2.78
CA MET A 97 -1.23 9.84 -3.94
C MET A 97 -0.87 10.96 -4.91
N ALA A 98 -1.79 11.91 -5.15
CA ALA A 98 -1.51 13.09 -5.95
C ALA A 98 -0.42 13.95 -5.33
N LYS A 99 -0.49 14.16 -3.99
CA LYS A 99 0.54 14.90 -3.25
C LYS A 99 1.91 14.21 -3.35
N LEU A 100 1.96 12.90 -3.10
CA LEU A 100 3.19 12.11 -3.16
C LEU A 100 3.79 12.08 -4.56
N ALA A 101 2.97 11.95 -5.60
CA ALA A 101 3.42 12.01 -6.98
C ALA A 101 4.01 13.38 -7.34
N ASN A 102 3.37 14.46 -6.91
CA ASN A 102 3.88 15.82 -7.12
C ASN A 102 5.22 16.04 -6.39
N ASP A 103 5.31 15.65 -5.12
CA ASP A 103 6.53 15.81 -4.33
C ASP A 103 7.67 14.95 -4.89
N SER A 104 7.37 13.74 -5.36
CA SER A 104 8.34 12.88 -6.06
C SER A 104 8.86 13.53 -7.35
N ALA A 105 7.98 14.12 -8.17
CA ALA A 105 8.38 14.83 -9.38
C ALA A 105 9.26 16.06 -9.07
N LEU A 106 8.95 16.81 -8.00
CA LEU A 106 9.76 17.94 -7.54
C LEU A 106 11.15 17.50 -7.04
N ALA A 107 11.21 16.41 -6.27
CA ALA A 107 12.45 15.84 -5.78
C ALA A 107 13.34 15.31 -6.91
N CYS A 108 12.76 14.58 -7.87
CA CYS A 108 13.46 14.08 -9.05
C CYS A 108 14.00 15.22 -9.94
N GLY A 109 13.31 16.35 -10.00
CA GLY A 109 13.75 17.54 -10.73
C GLY A 109 14.87 18.33 -10.03
N ASN A 110 15.14 18.08 -8.74
CA ASN A 110 16.16 18.82 -7.97
C ASN A 110 16.80 17.96 -6.85
N PRO A 111 17.71 17.03 -7.18
CA PRO A 111 18.24 16.03 -6.25
C PRO A 111 19.16 16.58 -5.14
N THR A 112 19.49 17.87 -5.16
CA THR A 112 20.37 18.52 -4.17
C THR A 112 19.64 19.35 -3.11
N LYS A 113 18.31 19.50 -3.20
CA LYS A 113 17.57 20.40 -2.31
C LYS A 113 16.68 19.65 -1.30
N GLY A 114 17.26 19.20 -0.20
CA GLY A 114 16.53 18.90 1.05
C GLY A 114 15.63 17.66 1.07
N TYR A 115 15.62 16.85 0.00
CA TYR A 115 14.88 15.58 -0.02
C TYR A 115 15.78 14.43 0.44
N ILE A 116 15.27 13.63 1.37
CA ILE A 116 15.92 12.39 1.79
C ILE A 116 15.57 11.32 0.76
N HIS A 117 16.51 11.00 -0.13
CA HIS A 117 16.39 9.84 -1.01
C HIS A 117 16.67 8.58 -0.19
N LEU A 118 15.71 7.65 -0.12
CA LEU A 118 15.82 6.40 0.63
C LEU A 118 17.11 5.62 0.30
N GLY A 119 17.54 5.59 -0.97
CA GLY A 119 18.79 4.93 -1.37
C GLY A 119 20.03 5.50 -0.66
N ARG A 120 20.08 6.82 -0.45
CA ARG A 120 21.19 7.49 0.24
C ARG A 120 21.17 7.30 1.76
N LEU A 121 20.03 6.88 2.32
CA LEU A 121 19.88 6.57 3.75
C LEU A 121 20.23 5.09 4.05
N ILE A 122 20.19 4.23 3.03
CA ILE A 122 20.48 2.79 3.14
C ILE A 122 21.99 2.51 3.00
N GLU A 123 22.71 3.34 2.23
CA GLU A 123 24.14 3.14 1.92
C GLU A 123 25.13 3.51 3.05
N ASP A 124 24.71 4.11 4.17
CA ASP A 124 25.63 4.46 5.28
C ASP A 124 25.92 3.29 6.24
N SER A 125 25.66 2.03 5.84
CA SER A 125 25.92 0.84 6.67
C SER A 125 26.91 -0.18 6.08
N GLU A 126 27.52 0.11 4.94
CA GLU A 126 28.59 -0.71 4.37
C GLU A 126 29.97 -0.14 4.72
N ASP A 127 30.43 -0.39 5.95
CA ASP A 127 31.86 -0.49 6.23
C ASP A 127 32.09 -1.65 7.23
N ASP A 128 33.02 -2.52 6.84
CA ASP A 128 33.56 -3.69 7.55
C ASP A 128 32.65 -4.92 7.75
N ASN A 129 32.36 -5.63 6.65
CA ASN A 129 32.60 -7.08 6.60
C ASN A 129 32.70 -7.55 5.14
N GLY A 130 33.92 -7.79 4.68
CA GLY A 130 34.22 -8.17 3.31
C GLY A 130 33.44 -9.39 2.82
N PHE A 131 32.65 -9.18 1.77
CA PHE A 131 32.31 -10.22 0.82
C PHE A 131 32.32 -9.61 -0.58
N ALA A 132 33.21 -10.14 -1.42
CA ALA A 132 33.62 -9.56 -2.68
C ALA A 132 32.53 -9.58 -3.78
N ASP A 133 32.53 -8.49 -4.57
CA ASP A 133 32.17 -8.32 -5.99
C ASP A 133 31.14 -9.24 -6.66
N SER A 134 30.05 -8.63 -7.13
CA SER A 134 29.66 -8.67 -8.55
C SER A 134 28.67 -7.56 -8.92
N PRO A 135 28.88 -6.83 -10.03
CA PRO A 135 27.98 -5.75 -10.44
C PRO A 135 26.79 -6.33 -11.20
N THR A 136 25.62 -6.42 -10.55
CA THR A 136 24.36 -6.62 -11.28
C THR A 136 23.66 -5.28 -11.38
N THR A 137 24.01 -4.51 -12.41
CA THR A 137 23.26 -3.34 -12.84
C THR A 137 21.87 -3.80 -13.32
N LEU A 138 20.87 -3.78 -12.44
CA LEU A 138 19.47 -3.87 -12.84
C LEU A 138 19.04 -2.50 -13.34
N THR A 139 19.19 -2.28 -14.65
CA THR A 139 18.44 -1.24 -15.36
C THR A 139 16.94 -1.50 -15.20
N LEU A 140 16.30 -0.74 -14.33
CA LEU A 140 14.84 -0.57 -14.31
C LEU A 140 14.42 0.14 -15.60
N GLN A 141 14.02 -0.66 -16.60
CA GLN A 141 13.24 -0.16 -17.72
C GLN A 141 11.88 0.29 -17.19
N ASN A 142 11.70 1.61 -17.09
CA ASN A 142 10.40 2.24 -16.92
C ASN A 142 9.50 1.84 -18.10
N GLN A 143 8.68 0.81 -17.91
CA GLN A 143 7.45 0.63 -18.67
C GLN A 143 6.27 1.02 -17.77
N PRO A 144 5.34 1.88 -18.23
CA PRO A 144 4.10 2.12 -17.51
C PRO A 144 3.25 0.85 -17.56
N GLN A 145 3.31 0.03 -16.51
CA GLN A 145 2.37 -1.05 -16.31
C GLN A 145 1.07 -0.41 -15.82
N ASN A 146 0.05 -0.41 -16.69
CA ASN A 146 -1.31 -0.01 -16.34
C ASN A 146 -1.78 -0.82 -15.13
N MET A 147 -1.95 -0.16 -13.99
CA MET A 147 -2.73 -0.75 -12.89
C MET A 147 -4.14 -1.05 -13.43
N PRO A 148 -4.69 -2.26 -13.18
CA PRO A 148 -6.07 -2.54 -13.54
C PRO A 148 -6.97 -1.63 -12.71
N THR A 149 -7.68 -0.74 -13.39
CA THR A 149 -8.89 -0.10 -12.87
C THR A 149 -9.83 -1.22 -12.42
N PRO A 150 -10.45 -1.16 -11.23
CA PRO A 150 -11.49 -2.11 -10.87
C PRO A 150 -12.65 -1.93 -11.85
N SER A 151 -12.74 -2.81 -12.85
CA SER A 151 -13.89 -2.90 -13.73
C SER A 151 -15.05 -3.42 -12.90
N LEU A 152 -16.01 -2.57 -12.58
CA LEU A 152 -17.37 -3.03 -12.31
C LEU A 152 -17.85 -3.75 -13.57
N SER A 153 -17.94 -5.08 -13.52
CA SER A 153 -18.65 -5.83 -14.56
C SER A 153 -20.10 -5.36 -14.54
N ALA A 154 -20.54 -4.79 -15.66
CA ALA A 154 -21.92 -4.45 -15.93
C ALA A 154 -22.72 -5.74 -16.17
N ASP A 155 -23.03 -6.46 -15.09
CA ASP A 155 -24.03 -7.54 -15.08
C ASP A 155 -24.91 -7.36 -13.85
N ALA A 156 -25.70 -6.28 -13.86
CA ALA A 156 -26.82 -6.14 -12.94
C ALA A 156 -28.00 -6.97 -13.51
N PRO A 157 -28.60 -7.90 -12.73
CA PRO A 157 -29.82 -8.55 -13.16
C PRO A 157 -30.97 -7.53 -13.22
N THR A 158 -31.61 -7.45 -14.38
CA THR A 158 -32.82 -6.65 -14.63
C THR A 158 -33.92 -7.04 -13.65
N PHE A 159 -34.18 -6.20 -12.64
CA PHE A 159 -35.35 -6.32 -11.80
C PHE A 159 -36.59 -5.86 -12.60
N GLN A 160 -37.43 -6.81 -13.00
CA GLN A 160 -38.78 -6.52 -13.48
C GLN A 160 -39.63 -6.06 -12.29
N THR A 161 -40.14 -4.84 -12.35
CA THR A 161 -41.19 -4.37 -11.44
C THR A 161 -42.52 -5.06 -11.76
N PRO A 162 -43.26 -5.59 -10.77
CA PRO A 162 -44.59 -6.14 -11.00
C PRO A 162 -45.60 -5.02 -11.33
N PRO A 163 -46.65 -5.32 -12.13
CA PRO A 163 -47.65 -4.33 -12.50
C PRO A 163 -48.51 -3.94 -11.30
N CYS A 164 -48.66 -2.63 -11.09
CA CYS A 164 -49.62 -2.07 -10.14
C CYS A 164 -51.04 -2.44 -10.60
N GLY A 165 -51.68 -3.34 -9.86
CA GLY A 165 -53.05 -3.79 -10.10
C GLY A 165 -54.06 -2.85 -9.44
N LYS A 166 -54.89 -2.23 -10.30
CA LYS A 166 -56.24 -1.64 -10.14
C LYS A 166 -56.61 -0.96 -8.81
#